data_AF-A0A9E4WAN2-F1
#
_entry.id   AF-A0A9E4WAN2-F1
#
_cell.length_a   1.000
_cell.length_b   1.000
_cell.length_c   1.000
_cell.angle_alpha   90.00
_cell.angle_beta   90.00
_cell.angle_gamma   90.00
#
_symmetry.space_group_name_H-M   'P 1'
#
loop_
_entity.id
_entity.type
_entity.pdbx_description
1 polymer ?
#
loop_
_entity_poly.entity_id
_entity_poly.type
_entity_poly.pdbx_seq_one_letter_code
_entity_poly.pdbx_strand_id
1 'polypeptide(L)'
;MTQGQPGDPADQVVCPNCAGNNPASASFCAHCGQAVRAQRQHCVNCGTELQPDAQFCPSCGAATNVVAPGSIYTSAAEQPSVSEERGLPGEIEFMGFWIRAGAWVVDLIVLLAINAVLAIIGLANITFFTGFVYGVLFIGLRGQTPGKMALGIKVVNAQGDVPGIGRAALREILGKLASAIVFLLGFFWVGWDRQKRGWHDHIAGTFVVRK
;
A
#
# COMPACT_ATOMS: atom_id res chain seq x y z
N MET A 1 21.68 4.49 -54.34
CA MET A 1 21.24 3.75 -53.15
C MET A 1 22.17 4.15 -52.02
N THR A 2 21.76 5.10 -51.18
CA THR A 2 22.55 5.61 -50.07
C THR A 2 22.64 4.54 -48.99
N GLN A 3 23.81 3.91 -48.86
CA GLN A 3 24.10 3.06 -47.70
C GLN A 3 24.15 3.98 -46.47
N GLY A 4 23.19 3.80 -45.56
CA GLY A 4 23.12 4.56 -44.31
C GLY A 4 24.31 4.22 -43.41
N GLN A 5 24.97 5.25 -42.88
CA GLN A 5 26.00 5.11 -41.84
C GLN A 5 25.44 4.29 -40.67
N PRO A 6 26.22 3.34 -40.10
CA PRO A 6 25.84 2.68 -38.85
C PRO A 6 25.74 3.75 -37.76
N GLY A 7 24.55 3.90 -37.18
CA GLY A 7 24.32 4.75 -36.02
C GLY A 7 25.17 4.31 -34.84
N ASP A 8 25.49 5.28 -33.97
CA ASP A 8 26.28 5.10 -32.76
C ASP A 8 25.85 3.83 -32.00
N PRO A 9 26.77 2.89 -31.66
CA PRO A 9 26.42 1.66 -30.95
C PRO A 9 25.72 1.88 -29.60
N ALA A 10 25.76 3.10 -29.05
CA ALA A 10 25.01 3.50 -27.86
C ALA A 10 23.49 3.71 -28.09
N ASP A 11 23.01 3.74 -29.33
CA ASP A 11 21.61 4.08 -29.69
C ASP A 11 20.89 2.94 -30.44
N GLN A 12 21.15 1.70 -30.00
CA GLN A 12 20.56 0.48 -30.56
C GLN A 12 19.82 -0.32 -29.49
N VAL A 13 18.68 -0.90 -29.87
CA VAL A 13 17.88 -1.80 -29.04
C VAL A 13 17.90 -3.21 -29.61
N VAL A 14 18.20 -4.19 -28.75
CA VAL A 14 18.24 -5.61 -29.10
C VAL A 14 16.83 -6.20 -28.97
N CYS A 15 16.35 -6.85 -30.02
CA CYS A 15 15.04 -7.49 -29.99
C CYS A 15 15.03 -8.67 -28.98
N PRO A 16 14.09 -8.73 -28.03
CA PRO A 16 14.06 -9.80 -27.02
C PRO A 16 13.66 -11.17 -27.57
N ASN A 17 13.14 -11.24 -28.80
CA ASN A 17 12.67 -12.48 -29.40
C ASN A 17 13.71 -13.13 -30.32
N CYS A 18 14.38 -12.35 -31.17
CA CYS A 18 15.34 -12.88 -32.14
C CYS A 18 16.77 -12.34 -31.95
N ALA A 19 17.01 -11.53 -30.92
CA ALA A 19 18.29 -10.86 -30.65
C ALA A 19 18.82 -9.96 -31.78
N GLY A 20 17.99 -9.61 -32.77
CA GLY A 20 18.38 -8.71 -33.85
C GLY A 20 18.51 -7.27 -33.35
N ASN A 21 19.53 -6.55 -33.82
CA ASN A 21 19.75 -5.14 -33.50
C ASN A 21 18.79 -4.25 -34.29
N ASN A 22 18.23 -3.25 -33.64
CA ASN A 22 17.35 -2.26 -34.27
C ASN A 22 17.77 -0.86 -33.78
N PRO A 23 17.57 0.20 -34.58
CA PRO A 23 17.81 1.56 -34.09
C PRO A 23 16.85 1.86 -32.92
N ALA A 24 17.26 2.69 -31.96
CA ALA A 24 16.41 3.03 -30.80
C ALA A 24 15.04 3.61 -31.21
N SER A 25 14.94 4.28 -32.36
CA SER A 25 13.66 4.79 -32.87
C SER A 25 12.71 3.72 -33.46
N ALA A 26 13.16 2.47 -33.63
CA ALA A 26 12.38 1.40 -34.25
C ALA A 26 11.16 1.01 -33.41
N SER A 27 9.97 1.00 -34.02
CA SER A 27 8.77 0.50 -33.35
C SER A 27 8.62 -1.02 -33.40
N PHE A 28 9.15 -1.64 -34.45
CA PHE A 28 9.09 -3.07 -34.72
C PHE A 28 10.46 -3.58 -35.18
N CYS A 29 10.76 -4.83 -34.87
CA CYS A 29 11.99 -5.48 -35.25
C CYS A 29 12.01 -5.71 -36.76
N ALA A 30 13.09 -5.28 -37.43
CA ALA A 30 13.25 -5.49 -38.87
C ALA A 30 13.46 -6.97 -39.26
N HIS A 31 13.82 -7.84 -38.30
CA HIS A 31 14.09 -9.26 -38.55
C HIS A 31 12.89 -10.17 -38.30
N CYS A 32 12.18 -10.00 -37.17
CA CYS A 32 11.09 -10.90 -36.77
C CYS A 32 9.72 -10.22 -36.61
N GLY A 33 9.64 -8.90 -36.80
CA GLY A 33 8.38 -8.14 -36.69
C GLY A 33 7.87 -7.87 -35.26
N GLN A 34 8.51 -8.42 -34.23
CA GLN A 34 8.14 -8.14 -32.84
C GLN A 34 8.30 -6.66 -32.50
N ALA A 35 7.39 -6.08 -31.69
CA ALA A 35 7.54 -4.72 -31.20
C ALA A 35 8.84 -4.56 -30.38
N VAL A 36 9.64 -3.52 -30.70
CA VAL A 36 10.94 -3.24 -30.06
C VAL A 36 11.08 -1.78 -29.60
N ARG A 37 9.99 -1.00 -29.57
CA ARG A 37 10.02 0.43 -29.21
C ARG A 37 10.95 0.68 -28.03
N ALA A 38 12.07 1.38 -28.28
CA ALA A 38 12.84 1.98 -27.22
C ALA A 38 11.84 2.74 -26.36
N GLN A 39 11.86 2.36 -25.10
CA GLN A 39 10.82 2.57 -24.12
C GLN A 39 10.61 4.06 -23.88
N ARG A 40 9.84 4.75 -24.74
CA ARG A 40 9.15 6.00 -24.38
C ARG A 40 8.03 5.64 -23.41
N GLN A 41 8.42 5.23 -22.22
CA GLN A 41 7.50 4.94 -21.15
C GLN A 41 6.90 6.28 -20.70
N HIS A 42 5.59 6.32 -20.60
CA HIS A 42 4.90 7.46 -20.03
C HIS A 42 4.70 7.18 -18.54
N CYS A 43 4.82 8.21 -17.71
CA CYS A 43 4.56 8.07 -16.29
C CYS A 43 3.12 7.62 -16.06
N VAL A 44 2.92 6.49 -15.37
CA VAL A 44 1.58 5.97 -15.05
C VAL A 44 0.78 6.88 -14.11
N ASN A 45 1.45 7.84 -13.46
CA ASN A 45 0.83 8.78 -12.53
C ASN A 45 0.41 10.10 -13.19
N CYS A 46 1.24 10.69 -14.06
CA CYS A 46 0.99 12.01 -14.65
C CYS A 46 1.05 12.08 -16.18
N GLY A 47 1.43 11.01 -16.87
CA GLY A 47 1.49 10.94 -18.33
C GLY A 47 2.71 11.58 -19.00
N THR A 48 3.61 12.22 -18.25
CA THR A 48 4.85 12.78 -18.81
C THR A 48 5.75 11.68 -19.37
N GLU A 49 6.39 11.91 -20.52
CA GLU A 49 7.39 11.00 -21.08
C GLU A 49 8.58 10.85 -20.12
N LEU A 50 8.98 9.60 -19.87
CA LEU A 50 10.10 9.22 -19.01
C LEU A 50 11.33 8.90 -19.84
N GLN A 51 12.50 9.21 -19.29
CA GLN A 51 13.78 8.76 -19.85
C GLN A 51 13.99 7.25 -19.59
N PRO A 52 14.74 6.53 -20.44
CA PRO A 52 14.95 5.08 -20.35
C PRO A 52 15.65 4.56 -19.07
N ASP A 53 16.13 5.46 -18.22
CA ASP A 53 16.83 5.19 -16.96
C ASP A 53 16.24 5.96 -15.77
N ALA A 54 15.10 6.65 -15.97
CA ALA A 54 14.52 7.53 -14.98
C ALA A 54 13.99 6.74 -13.78
N GLN A 55 14.69 6.74 -12.64
CA GLN A 55 14.21 6.10 -11.41
C GLN A 55 12.98 6.82 -10.82
N PHE A 56 12.87 8.13 -11.05
CA PHE A 56 11.75 8.96 -10.61
C PHE A 56 11.26 9.87 -11.74
N CYS A 57 9.95 10.14 -11.78
CA CYS A 57 9.36 11.06 -12.73
C CYS A 57 9.77 12.52 -12.40
N PRO A 58 10.36 13.28 -13.33
CA PRO A 58 10.80 14.66 -13.08
C PRO A 58 9.64 15.66 -12.93
N SER A 59 8.43 15.28 -13.36
CA SER A 59 7.25 16.15 -13.29
C SER A 59 6.43 15.96 -12.01
N CYS A 60 6.25 14.72 -11.55
CA CYS A 60 5.39 14.42 -10.38
C CYS A 60 6.08 13.70 -9.22
N GLY A 61 7.35 13.29 -9.37
CA GLY A 61 8.13 12.63 -8.32
C GLY A 61 7.81 11.15 -8.08
N ALA A 62 6.89 10.53 -8.84
CA ALA A 62 6.57 9.11 -8.71
C ALA A 62 7.76 8.24 -9.12
N ALA A 63 8.06 7.20 -8.33
CA ALA A 63 9.02 6.16 -8.72
C ALA A 63 8.50 5.45 -9.98
N THR A 64 9.39 5.22 -10.95
CA THR A 64 9.05 4.55 -12.20
C THR A 64 9.53 3.10 -12.17
N ASN A 65 8.96 2.26 -13.03
CA ASN A 65 9.43 0.89 -13.25
C ASN A 65 10.23 0.79 -14.56
N VAL A 66 10.94 1.86 -14.95
CA VAL A 66 11.78 1.85 -16.15
C VAL A 66 13.01 0.98 -15.84
N VAL A 67 13.13 -0.16 -16.52
CA VAL A 67 14.27 -1.07 -16.39
C VAL A 67 15.40 -0.54 -17.26
N ALA A 68 16.48 -0.08 -16.64
CA ALA A 68 17.65 0.40 -17.37
C ALA A 68 18.21 -0.72 -18.29
N PRO A 69 18.54 -0.42 -19.56
CA PRO A 69 19.18 -1.39 -20.44
C PRO A 69 20.60 -1.70 -19.92
N GLY A 70 20.82 -2.92 -19.43
CA GLY A 70 22.16 -3.42 -19.10
C GLY A 70 22.36 -4.08 -17.74
N SER A 71 21.35 -4.20 -16.87
CA SER A 71 21.51 -4.93 -15.60
C SER A 71 21.28 -6.44 -15.77
N ILE A 72 22.28 -7.14 -16.31
CA ILE A 72 22.42 -8.58 -16.08
C ILE A 72 22.85 -8.76 -14.61
N TYR A 73 21.91 -9.06 -13.73
CA TYR A 73 22.25 -9.48 -12.37
C TYR A 73 22.78 -10.92 -12.41
N THR A 74 24.10 -11.07 -12.47
CA THR A 74 24.77 -12.23 -11.89
C THR A 74 25.09 -11.88 -10.44
N SER A 75 24.38 -12.49 -9.50
CA SER A 75 24.75 -12.48 -8.09
C SER A 75 24.41 -13.83 -7.49
N ALA A 76 25.35 -14.76 -7.65
CA ALA A 76 25.50 -15.89 -6.76
C ALA A 76 26.07 -15.35 -5.44
N ALA A 77 25.21 -15.14 -4.46
CA ALA A 77 25.60 -14.87 -3.07
C ALA A 77 24.56 -15.52 -2.15
N GLU A 78 25.00 -16.60 -1.49
CA GLU A 78 24.59 -17.10 -0.18
C GLU A 78 23.15 -16.78 0.28
N GLN A 79 22.24 -17.75 0.15
CA GLN A 79 20.91 -17.69 0.77
C GLN A 79 21.01 -18.09 2.26
N PRO A 80 20.65 -17.23 3.23
CA PRO A 80 20.28 -17.72 4.54
C PRO A 80 18.87 -18.34 4.41
N SER A 81 18.73 -19.57 4.89
CA SER A 81 17.48 -20.33 4.92
C SER A 81 16.39 -19.57 5.69
N VAL A 82 15.52 -18.89 4.96
CA VAL A 82 14.26 -18.35 5.48
C VAL A 82 13.34 -19.55 5.71
N SER A 83 13.12 -19.84 6.98
CA SER A 83 12.10 -20.78 7.43
C SER A 83 10.72 -20.28 7.01
N GLU A 84 10.03 -21.13 6.26
CA GLU A 84 8.58 -21.24 6.22
C GLU A 84 7.82 -19.95 5.86
N GLU A 85 7.82 -19.62 4.56
CA GLU A 85 6.76 -18.82 3.97
C GLU A 85 5.41 -19.51 4.18
N ARG A 86 4.74 -19.16 5.29
CA ARG A 86 3.30 -19.35 5.43
C ARG A 86 2.64 -18.34 4.48
N GLY A 87 2.51 -18.75 3.23
CA GLY A 87 1.92 -17.94 2.16
C GLY A 87 0.58 -17.33 2.58
N LEU A 88 0.45 -16.02 2.41
CA LEU A 88 -0.83 -15.33 2.45
C LEU A 88 -1.30 -15.16 0.99
N PRO A 89 -2.45 -15.74 0.61
CA PRO A 89 -2.89 -15.76 -0.77
C PRO A 89 -3.30 -14.35 -1.21
N GLY A 90 -2.76 -13.91 -2.34
CA GLY A 90 -3.22 -12.73 -3.06
C GLY A 90 -2.75 -11.42 -2.43
N GLU A 91 -2.24 -10.55 -3.30
CA GLU A 91 -2.07 -9.11 -3.13
C GLU A 91 -2.80 -8.54 -1.90
N ILE A 92 -2.06 -8.14 -0.86
CA ILE A 92 -2.63 -7.56 0.37
C ILE A 92 -3.46 -6.33 -0.01
N GLU A 93 -4.78 -6.48 -0.09
CA GLU A 93 -5.69 -5.39 -0.41
C GLU A 93 -5.81 -4.46 0.80
N PHE A 94 -5.12 -3.33 0.73
CA PHE A 94 -5.19 -2.30 1.76
C PHE A 94 -6.52 -1.56 1.69
N MET A 95 -7.24 -1.54 2.81
CA MET A 95 -8.59 -0.99 2.85
C MET A 95 -8.56 0.53 3.01
N GLY A 96 -9.16 1.22 2.03
CA GLY A 96 -9.25 2.67 1.97
C GLY A 96 -10.14 3.30 3.05
N PHE A 97 -10.24 4.63 3.01
CA PHE A 97 -10.90 5.45 4.03
C PHE A 97 -12.38 5.07 4.23
N TRP A 98 -13.16 4.96 3.15
CA TRP A 98 -14.63 4.79 3.22
C TRP A 98 -15.07 3.51 3.91
N ILE A 99 -14.35 2.40 3.70
CA ILE A 99 -14.68 1.12 4.32
C ILE A 99 -14.38 1.18 5.83
N ARG A 100 -13.34 1.93 6.24
CA ARG A 100 -13.06 2.18 7.65
C ARG A 100 -14.06 3.15 8.29
N ALA A 101 -14.50 4.17 7.55
CA ALA A 101 -15.55 5.08 7.99
C ALA A 101 -16.87 4.32 8.18
N GLY A 102 -17.23 3.43 7.25
CA GLY A 102 -18.38 2.54 7.40
C GLY A 102 -18.27 1.64 8.63
N ALA A 103 -17.09 1.04 8.88
CA ALA A 103 -16.88 0.23 10.08
C ALA A 103 -17.10 1.05 11.36
N TRP A 104 -16.62 2.30 11.37
CA TRP A 104 -16.81 3.22 12.49
C TRP A 104 -18.27 3.57 12.73
N VAL A 105 -19.07 3.75 11.67
CA VAL A 105 -20.53 3.98 11.80
C VAL A 105 -21.23 2.78 12.43
N VAL A 106 -20.88 1.56 12.01
CA VAL A 106 -21.44 0.34 12.61
C VAL A 106 -21.02 0.22 14.09
N ASP A 107 -19.74 0.44 14.38
CA ASP A 107 -19.23 0.45 15.76
C ASP A 107 -19.89 1.54 16.62
N LEU A 108 -20.25 2.69 16.04
CA LEU A 108 -20.97 3.76 16.74
C LEU A 108 -22.35 3.28 17.18
N ILE A 109 -23.10 2.61 16.31
CA ILE A 109 -24.44 2.07 16.65
C ILE A 109 -24.32 1.05 17.77
N VAL A 110 -23.33 0.15 17.69
CA VAL A 110 -23.04 -0.85 18.74
C VAL A 110 -22.72 -0.16 20.08
N LEU A 111 -21.85 0.85 20.06
CA LEU A 111 -21.48 1.59 21.27
C LEU A 111 -22.65 2.39 21.86
N LEU A 112 -23.52 2.97 21.03
CA LEU A 112 -24.73 3.65 21.50
C LEU A 112 -25.67 2.68 22.21
N ALA A 113 -25.88 1.48 21.64
CA ALA A 113 -26.69 0.44 22.27
C ALA A 113 -26.10 -0.02 23.62
N ILE A 114 -24.79 -0.27 23.67
CA ILE A 114 -24.10 -0.65 24.91
C ILE A 114 -24.25 0.45 25.97
N ASN A 115 -23.98 1.71 25.62
CA ASN A 115 -24.07 2.83 26.55
C ASN A 115 -25.51 3.07 27.04
N ALA A 116 -26.52 2.88 26.18
CA ALA A 116 -27.92 2.98 26.57
C ALA A 116 -28.29 1.91 27.60
N VAL A 117 -27.87 0.66 27.40
CA VAL A 117 -28.08 -0.42 28.37
C VAL A 117 -27.37 -0.12 29.69
N LEU A 118 -26.10 0.31 29.65
CA LEU A 118 -25.34 0.69 30.84
C LEU A 118 -26.01 1.82 31.63
N ALA A 119 -26.58 2.80 30.93
CA ALA A 119 -27.31 3.90 31.57
C ALA A 119 -28.59 3.39 32.27
N ILE A 120 -29.35 2.50 31.64
CA ILE A 120 -30.59 1.92 32.22
C ILE A 120 -30.30 1.14 33.51
N ILE A 121 -29.16 0.43 33.58
CA ILE A 121 -28.75 -0.33 34.78
C ILE A 121 -27.99 0.51 35.82
N GLY A 122 -27.94 1.84 35.67
CA GLY A 122 -27.33 2.76 36.64
C GLY A 122 -25.80 2.88 36.57
N LEU A 123 -25.17 2.35 35.51
CA LEU A 123 -23.71 2.41 35.29
C LEU A 123 -23.31 3.55 34.34
N ALA A 124 -24.04 4.68 34.34
CA ALA A 124 -23.76 5.79 33.42
C ALA A 124 -22.35 6.37 33.57
N ASN A 125 -21.76 6.31 34.77
CA ASN A 125 -20.43 6.87 35.08
C ASN A 125 -19.28 6.19 34.29
N ILE A 126 -19.45 4.95 33.83
CA ILE A 126 -18.41 4.23 33.09
C ILE A 126 -18.49 4.42 31.56
N THR A 127 -19.55 5.07 31.06
CA THR A 127 -19.81 5.26 29.62
C THR A 127 -18.72 6.06 28.90
N PHE A 128 -18.07 6.99 29.62
CA PHE A 128 -16.96 7.79 29.10
C PHE A 128 -15.77 6.93 28.65
N PHE A 129 -15.50 5.84 29.36
CA PHE A 129 -14.39 4.93 29.07
C PHE A 129 -14.78 3.76 28.17
N THR A 130 -16.07 3.52 27.97
CA THR A 130 -16.58 2.34 27.26
C THR A 130 -16.03 2.24 25.83
N GLY A 131 -16.01 3.35 25.08
CA GLY A 131 -15.47 3.36 23.71
C GLY A 131 -13.98 3.05 23.67
N PHE A 132 -13.22 3.56 24.64
CA PHE A 132 -11.78 3.32 24.75
C PHE A 132 -11.49 1.84 25.07
N VAL A 133 -12.12 1.31 26.12
CA VAL A 133 -11.96 -0.08 26.55
C VAL A 133 -12.39 -1.03 25.43
N TYR A 134 -13.53 -0.76 24.78
CA TYR A 134 -14.00 -1.50 23.62
C TYR A 134 -12.95 -1.52 22.50
N GLY A 135 -12.47 -0.35 22.06
CA GLY A 135 -11.51 -0.25 20.97
C GLY A 135 -10.20 -0.99 21.27
N VAL A 136 -9.64 -0.80 22.46
CA VAL A 136 -8.36 -1.41 22.85
C VAL A 136 -8.47 -2.93 22.98
N LEU A 137 -9.53 -3.44 23.61
CA LEU A 137 -9.70 -4.89 23.79
C LEU A 137 -9.97 -5.59 22.45
N PHE A 138 -10.92 -5.10 21.66
CA PHE A 138 -11.27 -5.75 20.39
C PHE A 138 -10.14 -5.68 19.36
N ILE A 139 -9.48 -4.52 19.22
CA ILE A 139 -8.35 -4.39 18.29
C ILE A 139 -7.11 -5.11 18.83
N GLY A 140 -6.82 -5.01 20.11
CA GLY A 140 -5.61 -5.61 20.68
C GLY A 140 -5.65 -7.13 20.73
N LEU A 141 -6.80 -7.72 21.07
CA LEU A 141 -6.94 -9.18 21.19
C LEU A 141 -7.25 -9.84 19.85
N ARG A 142 -8.06 -9.20 19.00
CA ARG A 142 -8.62 -9.84 17.79
C ARG A 142 -8.25 -9.13 16.49
N GLY A 143 -7.75 -7.91 16.56
CA GLY A 143 -7.54 -7.06 15.38
C GLY A 143 -8.84 -6.59 14.74
N GLN A 144 -10.00 -6.83 15.36
CA GLN A 144 -11.32 -6.58 14.76
C GLN A 144 -12.33 -6.16 15.81
N THR A 145 -13.05 -5.08 15.52
CA THR A 145 -14.29 -4.70 16.20
C THR A 145 -15.49 -5.27 15.43
N PRO A 146 -16.65 -5.47 16.04
CA PRO A 146 -17.91 -5.82 15.38
C PRO A 146 -18.16 -5.12 14.04
N GLY A 147 -17.97 -3.80 13.95
CA GLY A 147 -18.12 -3.06 12.68
C GLY A 147 -17.10 -3.48 11.61
N LYS A 148 -15.85 -3.74 12.01
CA LYS A 148 -14.81 -4.27 11.11
C LYS A 148 -15.07 -5.71 10.70
N MET A 149 -15.64 -6.53 11.58
CA MET A 149 -16.07 -7.89 11.26
C MET A 149 -17.18 -7.90 10.21
N ALA A 150 -18.16 -7.01 10.36
CA ALA A 150 -19.27 -6.86 9.42
C ALA A 150 -18.80 -6.48 8.01
N LEU A 151 -17.72 -5.69 7.91
CA LEU A 151 -17.14 -5.27 6.63
C LEU A 151 -15.99 -6.17 6.15
N GLY A 152 -15.68 -7.27 6.86
CA GLY A 152 -14.65 -8.21 6.44
C GLY A 152 -13.22 -7.64 6.45
N ILE A 153 -12.92 -6.68 7.32
CA ILE A 153 -11.59 -6.06 7.41
C ILE A 153 -10.89 -6.40 8.73
N LYS A 154 -9.56 -6.51 8.72
CA LYS A 154 -8.76 -6.86 9.90
C LYS A 154 -7.59 -5.91 10.09
N VAL A 155 -7.35 -5.53 11.34
CA VAL A 155 -6.13 -4.81 11.75
C VAL A 155 -5.06 -5.83 12.10
N VAL A 156 -3.90 -5.70 11.47
CA VAL A 156 -2.73 -6.56 11.67
C VAL A 156 -1.48 -5.72 11.89
N ASN A 157 -0.45 -6.31 12.48
CA ASN A 157 0.90 -5.73 12.52
C ASN A 157 1.67 -6.03 11.22
N ALA A 158 2.93 -5.61 11.14
CA ALA A 158 3.78 -5.87 9.96
C ALA A 158 4.01 -7.36 9.68
N GLN A 159 3.84 -8.22 10.69
CA GLN A 159 3.97 -9.68 10.61
C GLN A 159 2.64 -10.37 10.24
N GLY A 160 1.54 -9.63 10.11
CA GLY A 160 0.21 -10.19 9.83
C GLY A 160 -0.56 -10.67 11.07
N ASP A 161 0.07 -10.61 12.25
CA ASP A 161 -0.55 -11.01 13.51
C ASP A 161 -1.43 -9.90 14.11
N VAL A 162 -2.21 -10.25 15.13
CA VAL A 162 -2.98 -9.27 15.88
C VAL A 162 -2.06 -8.24 16.56
N PRO A 163 -2.44 -6.96 16.65
CA PRO A 163 -1.55 -5.89 17.13
C PRO A 163 -1.10 -6.04 18.59
N GLY A 164 -1.88 -6.72 19.43
CA GLY A 164 -1.70 -6.73 20.88
C GLY A 164 -2.24 -5.47 21.56
N ILE A 165 -2.48 -5.56 22.88
CA ILE A 165 -3.09 -4.49 23.68
C ILE A 165 -2.28 -3.19 23.62
N GLY A 166 -0.94 -3.27 23.69
CA GLY A 166 -0.07 -2.08 23.70
C GLY A 166 -0.18 -1.24 22.42
N ARG A 167 -0.10 -1.89 21.25
CA ARG A 167 -0.24 -1.19 19.96
C ARG A 167 -1.67 -0.69 19.74
N ALA A 168 -2.67 -1.43 20.22
CA ALA A 168 -4.07 -1.00 20.18
C ALA A 168 -4.31 0.24 21.06
N ALA A 169 -3.77 0.28 22.28
CA ALA A 169 -3.83 1.45 23.14
C ALA A 169 -3.10 2.65 22.51
N LEU A 170 -1.92 2.43 21.92
CA LEU A 170 -1.18 3.49 21.23
C LEU A 170 -1.98 4.10 20.07
N ARG A 171 -2.65 3.25 19.29
CA ARG A 171 -3.56 3.64 18.21
C ARG A 171 -4.74 4.46 18.71
N GLU A 172 -5.40 4.02 19.78
CA GLU A 172 -6.63 4.60 20.33
C GLU A 172 -6.37 5.88 21.13
N ILE A 173 -5.28 5.95 21.91
CA ILE A 173 -4.92 7.14 22.70
C ILE A 173 -4.16 8.13 21.81
N LEU A 174 -2.91 7.81 21.43
CA LEU A 174 -2.05 8.80 20.78
C LEU A 174 -2.45 9.02 19.32
N GLY A 175 -2.79 7.96 18.61
CA GLY A 175 -3.14 8.03 17.20
C GLY A 175 -4.39 8.86 16.92
N LYS A 176 -5.49 8.57 17.63
CA LYS A 176 -6.74 9.31 17.47
C LYS A 176 -6.66 10.71 18.07
N LEU A 177 -5.94 10.90 19.19
CA LEU A 177 -5.72 12.22 19.77
C LEU A 177 -4.94 13.13 18.82
N ALA A 178 -3.83 12.66 18.25
CA ALA A 178 -3.05 13.42 17.26
C ALA A 178 -3.91 13.78 16.03
N SER A 179 -4.75 12.84 15.57
CA SER A 179 -5.68 13.12 14.48
C SER A 179 -6.75 14.14 14.88
N ALA A 180 -7.27 14.10 16.10
CA ALA A 180 -8.29 15.03 16.59
C ALA A 180 -7.76 16.46 16.77
N ILE A 181 -6.53 16.62 17.28
CA ILE A 181 -5.87 17.92 17.47
C ILE A 181 -5.71 18.64 16.13
N VAL A 182 -5.38 17.91 15.07
CA VAL A 182 -5.22 18.45 13.71
C VAL A 182 -6.50 18.28 12.89
N PHE A 183 -7.67 18.64 13.46
CA PHE A 183 -8.97 18.67 12.78
C PHE A 183 -9.33 17.39 11.99
N LEU A 184 -9.08 16.21 12.57
CA LEU A 184 -9.31 14.90 11.95
C LEU A 184 -8.47 14.61 10.68
N LEU A 185 -7.48 15.46 10.37
CA LEU A 185 -6.65 15.33 9.16
C LEU A 185 -5.93 13.98 9.08
N GLY A 186 -5.52 13.43 10.24
CA GLY A 186 -4.90 12.12 10.32
C GLY A 186 -5.78 10.95 9.87
N PHE A 187 -7.11 11.12 9.81
CA PHE A 187 -8.04 10.14 9.23
C PHE A 187 -8.12 10.26 7.70
N PHE A 188 -8.13 11.49 7.17
CA PHE A 188 -8.15 11.75 5.72
C PHE A 188 -6.83 11.36 5.04
N TRP A 189 -5.71 11.37 5.77
CA TRP A 189 -4.41 10.92 5.29
C TRP A 189 -4.43 9.51 4.67
N VAL A 190 -5.35 8.65 5.11
CA VAL A 190 -5.60 7.30 4.54
C VAL A 190 -5.85 7.36 3.02
N GLY A 191 -6.45 8.42 2.51
CA GLY A 191 -6.70 8.58 1.07
C GLY A 191 -5.41 8.71 0.26
N TRP A 192 -4.43 9.45 0.81
CA TRP A 192 -3.17 9.81 0.16
C TRP A 192 -2.06 8.76 0.35
N ASP A 193 -2.05 8.08 1.49
CA ASP A 193 -1.03 7.08 1.82
C ASP A 193 -1.08 5.88 0.87
N ARG A 194 0.08 5.47 0.31
CA ARG A 194 0.17 4.33 -0.63
C ARG A 194 -0.26 3.01 0.00
N GLN A 195 -0.11 2.86 1.31
CA GLN A 195 -0.51 1.68 2.08
C GLN A 195 -1.84 1.91 2.82
N LYS A 196 -2.56 3.00 2.48
CA LYS A 196 -3.84 3.43 3.07
C LYS A 196 -3.78 3.51 4.60
N ARG A 197 -2.67 3.95 5.19
CA ARG A 197 -2.53 4.10 6.64
C ARG A 197 -2.91 5.51 7.09
N GLY A 198 -3.67 5.62 8.19
CA GLY A 198 -3.89 6.88 8.89
C GLY A 198 -2.76 7.16 9.87
N TRP A 199 -2.69 8.36 10.43
CA TRP A 199 -1.66 8.66 11.44
C TRP A 199 -1.70 7.73 12.64
N HIS A 200 -2.91 7.33 13.05
CA HIS A 200 -3.10 6.35 14.10
C HIS A 200 -2.58 4.95 13.74
N ASP A 201 -2.56 4.58 12.47
CA ASP A 201 -1.96 3.33 12.00
C ASP A 201 -0.44 3.41 11.96
N HIS A 202 0.10 4.55 11.48
CA HIS A 202 1.53 4.81 11.42
C HIS A 202 2.17 4.81 12.80
N ILE A 203 1.57 5.52 13.75
CA ILE A 203 2.03 5.58 15.15
C ILE A 203 2.00 4.18 15.78
N ALA A 204 0.98 3.37 15.47
CA ALA A 204 0.83 2.03 16.04
C ALA A 204 1.59 0.93 15.28
N GLY A 205 2.16 1.23 14.10
CA GLY A 205 2.76 0.24 13.21
C GLY A 205 1.76 -0.84 12.76
N THR A 206 0.52 -0.44 12.47
CA THR A 206 -0.57 -1.37 12.10
C THR A 206 -1.07 -1.14 10.67
N PHE A 207 -1.68 -2.17 10.10
CA PHE A 207 -2.24 -2.18 8.76
C PHE A 207 -3.67 -2.67 8.82
N VAL A 208 -4.52 -2.19 7.90
CA VAL A 208 -5.89 -2.72 7.75
C VAL A 208 -6.00 -3.39 6.40
N VAL A 209 -6.25 -4.69 6.45
CA VAL A 209 -6.26 -5.58 5.30
C VAL A 209 -7.63 -6.23 5.16
N ARG A 210 -7.98 -6.68 3.95
CA ARG A 210 -9.14 -7.52 3.72
C ARG A 210 -8.91 -8.91 4.34
N LYS A 211 -9.97 -9.48 4.93
CA LYS A 211 -9.95 -10.84 5.52
C LYS A 211 -10.28 -11.88 4.47
#